data_AF-A0AAD6GJ29-F1
#
_entry.id   AF-A0AAD6GJ29-F1
#
_cell.length_a   1.000
_cell.length_b   1.000
_cell.length_c   1.000
_cell.angle_alpha   90.00
_cell.angle_beta   90.00
_cell.angle_gamma   90.00
#
_symmetry.space_group_name_H-M   'P 1'
#
loop_
_entity.id
_entity.type
_entity.pdbx_description
1 polymer ?
#
loop_
_entity_poly.entity_id
_entity_poly.type
_entity_poly.pdbx_seq_one_letter_code
_entity_poly.pdbx_strand_id
1 'polypeptide(L)'
;MKEDAEHIKLVTTKLADDGHEIILMMHSYGGICGTESTKGVSKAERQAIERPGGIIYLLYVSSPVPEVGGSILTMIGQNMLNFIKSEGDYLISEPDGCASVNFSDLPHAQSVQYAKEMKVHSATSFAGRLQNAEYLEIPVTYIICKDDVSIPPALQRSVIEMISTQSGREVRTLICNSGHFPNISAPAELASLI
;
A
#
# COMPACT_ATOMS: atom_id res chain seq x y z
N MET A 1 -10.92 4.26 4.35
CA MET A 1 -10.42 2.87 4.42
C MET A 1 -11.52 1.88 4.08
N LYS A 2 -12.59 1.76 4.87
CA LYS A 2 -13.66 0.79 4.58
C LYS A 2 -14.25 0.99 3.17
N GLU A 3 -14.62 2.22 2.83
CA GLU A 3 -15.16 2.55 1.50
C GLU A 3 -14.15 2.28 0.37
N ASP A 4 -12.87 2.61 0.58
CA ASP A 4 -11.80 2.30 -0.37
C ASP A 4 -11.66 0.79 -0.60
N ALA A 5 -11.65 0.00 0.49
CA ALA A 5 -11.58 -1.45 0.44
C ALA A 5 -12.82 -2.07 -0.24
N GLU A 6 -14.02 -1.55 0.04
CA GLU A 6 -15.26 -1.97 -0.61
C GLU A 6 -15.23 -1.68 -2.12
N HIS A 7 -14.70 -0.52 -2.51
CA HIS A 7 -14.56 -0.17 -3.92
C HIS A 7 -13.55 -1.08 -4.64
N ILE A 8 -12.38 -1.31 -4.04
CA ILE A 8 -11.38 -2.24 -4.60
C ILE A 8 -11.98 -3.64 -4.73
N LYS A 9 -12.66 -4.13 -3.68
CA LYS A 9 -13.35 -5.42 -3.67
C LYS A 9 -14.40 -5.52 -4.78
N LEU A 10 -15.17 -4.47 -5.00
CA LEU A 10 -16.16 -4.43 -6.08
C LEU A 10 -15.50 -4.62 -7.45
N VAL A 11 -14.40 -3.92 -7.71
CA VAL A 11 -13.66 -4.01 -8.98
C VAL A 11 -13.02 -5.39 -9.15
N THR A 12 -12.32 -5.89 -8.14
CA THR A 12 -11.65 -7.20 -8.20
C THR A 12 -12.65 -8.35 -8.30
N THR A 13 -13.82 -8.24 -7.65
CA THR A 13 -14.90 -9.23 -7.79
C THR A 13 -15.43 -9.28 -9.22
N LYS A 14 -15.65 -8.13 -9.87
CA LYS A 14 -16.10 -8.08 -11.28
C LYS A 14 -15.09 -8.75 -12.21
N LEU A 15 -13.81 -8.38 -12.09
CA LEU A 15 -12.74 -9.00 -12.88
C LEU A 15 -12.64 -10.51 -12.64
N ALA A 16 -12.80 -10.96 -11.39
CA ALA A 16 -12.79 -12.38 -11.07
C ALA A 16 -14.03 -13.11 -11.59
N ASP A 17 -15.20 -12.46 -11.62
CA ASP A 17 -16.44 -13.00 -12.20
C ASP A 17 -16.29 -13.23 -13.71
N ASP A 18 -15.53 -12.37 -14.39
CA ASP A 18 -15.12 -12.55 -15.79
C ASP A 18 -14.02 -13.63 -15.97
N GLY A 19 -13.58 -14.25 -14.87
CA GLY A 19 -12.63 -15.36 -14.84
C GLY A 19 -11.16 -14.95 -14.81
N HIS A 20 -10.86 -13.66 -14.61
CA HIS A 20 -9.47 -13.20 -14.54
C HIS A 20 -8.76 -13.63 -13.26
N GLU A 21 -7.48 -13.97 -13.42
CA GLU A 21 -6.51 -14.07 -12.32
C GLU A 21 -5.89 -12.70 -12.08
N ILE A 22 -5.85 -12.27 -10.82
CA ILE A 22 -5.53 -10.89 -10.46
C ILE A 22 -4.25 -10.85 -9.62
N ILE A 23 -3.29 -10.05 -10.06
CA ILE A 23 -2.18 -9.57 -9.22
C ILE A 23 -2.61 -8.20 -8.66
N LEU A 24 -2.79 -8.12 -7.35
CA LEU A 24 -3.18 -6.87 -6.70
C LEU A 24 -1.92 -6.11 -6.27
N MET A 25 -1.59 -5.05 -7.01
CA MET A 25 -0.49 -4.15 -6.67
C MET A 25 -0.96 -3.01 -5.80
N MET A 26 -0.26 -2.79 -4.69
CA MET A 26 -0.67 -1.87 -3.63
C MET A 26 0.51 -1.01 -3.20
N HIS A 27 0.40 0.29 -3.44
CA HIS A 27 1.42 1.28 -3.07
C HIS A 27 0.98 2.11 -1.86
N SER A 28 1.88 2.33 -0.91
CA SER A 28 1.67 3.19 0.26
C SER A 28 0.35 2.85 0.98
N TYR A 29 -0.54 3.84 1.17
CA TYR A 29 -1.88 3.66 1.71
C TYR A 29 -2.68 2.52 1.05
N GLY A 30 -2.47 2.27 -0.24
CA GLY A 30 -3.09 1.17 -0.96
C GLY A 30 -2.84 -0.20 -0.33
N GLY A 31 -1.75 -0.35 0.45
CA GLY A 31 -1.44 -1.57 1.19
C GLY A 31 -2.55 -2.00 2.15
N ILE A 32 -3.02 -1.09 3.01
CA ILE A 32 -4.01 -1.45 4.03
C ILE A 32 -5.40 -1.68 3.44
N CYS A 33 -5.88 -0.80 2.56
CA CYS A 33 -7.22 -0.96 1.98
C CYS A 33 -7.27 -2.07 0.94
N GLY A 34 -6.18 -2.27 0.18
CA GLY A 34 -6.04 -3.40 -0.73
C GLY A 34 -6.03 -4.72 0.03
N THR A 35 -5.26 -4.82 1.12
CA THR A 35 -5.30 -6.00 2.01
C THR A 35 -6.71 -6.25 2.53
N GLU A 36 -7.38 -5.23 3.08
CA GLU A 36 -8.75 -5.38 3.62
C GLU A 36 -9.75 -5.86 2.53
N SER A 37 -9.56 -5.43 1.29
CA SER A 37 -10.45 -5.76 0.17
C SER A 37 -10.41 -7.22 -0.28
N THR A 38 -9.36 -7.96 0.11
CA THR A 38 -9.09 -9.31 -0.40
C THR A 38 -10.06 -10.38 0.11
N LYS A 39 -10.70 -10.16 1.27
CA LYS A 39 -11.61 -11.13 1.91
C LYS A 39 -12.69 -11.62 0.94
N GLY A 40 -12.76 -12.92 0.70
CA GLY A 40 -13.74 -13.56 -0.19
C GLY A 40 -13.50 -13.33 -1.68
N VAL A 41 -12.33 -12.80 -2.06
CA VAL A 41 -11.97 -12.51 -3.46
C VAL A 41 -10.69 -13.25 -3.88
N SER A 42 -9.98 -13.89 -2.94
CA SER A 42 -8.87 -14.76 -3.32
C SER A 42 -9.36 -15.87 -4.24
N LYS A 43 -8.48 -16.32 -5.16
CA LYS A 43 -8.82 -17.43 -6.04
C LYS A 43 -9.15 -18.70 -5.25
N ALA A 44 -8.46 -18.95 -4.14
CA ALA A 44 -8.71 -20.10 -3.28
C ALA A 44 -10.12 -20.06 -2.65
N GLU A 45 -10.52 -18.94 -2.04
CA GLU A 45 -11.86 -18.79 -1.46
C GLU A 45 -12.97 -18.91 -2.52
N ARG A 46 -12.75 -18.34 -3.71
CA ARG A 46 -13.72 -18.39 -4.81
C ARG A 46 -13.87 -19.79 -5.40
N GLN A 47 -12.75 -20.51 -5.56
CA GLN A 47 -12.78 -21.90 -6.04
C GLN A 47 -13.50 -22.83 -5.07
N ALA A 48 -13.39 -22.59 -3.76
CA ALA A 48 -14.11 -23.37 -2.74
C ALA A 48 -15.64 -23.29 -2.86
N ILE A 49 -16.15 -22.29 -3.59
CA ILE A 49 -17.58 -22.11 -3.90
C ILE A 49 -17.85 -22.14 -5.42
N GLU A 50 -17.01 -22.82 -6.19
CA GLU A 50 -17.17 -23.05 -7.63
C GLU A 50 -17.28 -21.76 -8.47
N ARG A 51 -16.66 -20.65 -8.01
CA ARG A 51 -16.58 -19.39 -8.77
C ARG A 51 -15.24 -19.25 -9.50
N PRO A 52 -15.23 -18.65 -10.70
CA PRO A 52 -14.01 -18.48 -11.49
C PRO A 52 -13.16 -17.32 -10.98
N GLY A 53 -11.91 -17.24 -11.46
CA GLY A 53 -11.00 -16.12 -11.22
C GLY A 53 -10.67 -15.86 -9.75
N GLY A 54 -10.02 -14.72 -9.49
CA GLY A 54 -9.73 -14.23 -8.15
C GLY A 54 -8.31 -13.70 -8.00
N ILE A 55 -8.02 -13.15 -6.82
CA ILE A 55 -6.69 -12.64 -6.48
C ILE A 55 -5.77 -13.83 -6.26
N ILE A 56 -4.67 -13.87 -7.00
CA ILE A 56 -3.66 -14.93 -6.95
C ILE A 56 -2.34 -14.47 -6.34
N TYR A 57 -2.11 -13.16 -6.25
CA TYR A 57 -0.84 -12.62 -5.82
C TYR A 57 -1.01 -11.20 -5.26
N LEU A 58 -0.27 -10.89 -4.19
CA LEU A 58 -0.20 -9.56 -3.60
C LEU A 58 1.19 -8.96 -3.85
N LEU A 59 1.23 -7.75 -4.40
CA LEU A 59 2.46 -7.02 -4.66
C LEU A 59 2.43 -5.68 -3.91
N TYR A 60 3.19 -5.58 -2.83
CA TYR A 60 3.31 -4.34 -2.06
C TYR A 60 4.48 -3.50 -2.56
N VAL A 61 4.29 -2.19 -2.66
CA VAL A 61 5.33 -1.23 -3.02
C VAL A 61 5.37 -0.15 -1.94
N SER A 62 6.44 -0.11 -1.15
CA SER A 62 6.58 0.81 -0.01
C SER A 62 5.29 1.06 0.80
N SER A 63 4.66 -0.05 1.19
CA SER A 63 3.34 -0.03 1.83
C SER A 63 3.44 -0.34 3.32
N PRO A 64 2.91 0.53 4.20
CA PRO A 64 2.68 0.19 5.60
C PRO A 64 1.45 -0.73 5.71
N VAL A 65 1.66 -2.01 6.03
CA VAL A 65 0.58 -2.99 6.23
C VAL A 65 0.64 -3.51 7.66
N PRO A 66 -0.37 -3.23 8.49
CA PRO A 66 -0.38 -3.66 9.89
C PRO A 66 -0.86 -5.12 10.01
N GLU A 67 -0.70 -5.68 11.21
CA GLU A 67 -1.43 -6.87 11.63
C GLU A 67 -2.93 -6.59 11.75
N VAL A 68 -3.74 -7.66 11.76
CA VAL A 68 -5.18 -7.56 12.09
C VAL A 68 -5.37 -6.82 13.41
N GLY A 69 -6.26 -5.83 13.42
CA GLY A 69 -6.54 -4.93 14.53
C GLY A 69 -5.71 -3.65 14.52
N GLY A 70 -4.61 -3.59 13.76
CA GLY A 70 -3.78 -2.40 13.58
C GLY A 70 -4.27 -1.47 12.46
N SER A 71 -3.71 -0.27 12.40
CA SER A 71 -4.00 0.77 11.40
C SER A 71 -2.72 1.52 10.98
N ILE A 72 -2.81 2.34 9.93
CA ILE A 72 -1.71 3.22 9.51
C ILE A 72 -1.26 4.11 10.66
N LEU A 73 -2.22 4.67 11.42
CA LEU A 73 -1.93 5.51 12.56
C LEU A 73 -1.13 4.77 13.65
N THR A 74 -1.42 3.49 13.89
CA THR A 74 -0.65 2.70 14.87
C THR A 74 0.77 2.35 14.39
N MET A 75 0.99 2.26 13.08
CA MET A 75 2.30 1.91 12.50
C MET A 75 3.23 3.12 12.38
N ILE A 76 2.70 4.24 11.91
CA ILE A 76 3.47 5.47 11.68
C ILE A 76 3.56 6.30 12.96
N GLY A 77 2.65 6.08 13.93
CA GLY A 77 2.64 6.73 15.23
C GLY A 77 2.38 8.24 15.17
N GLN A 78 2.86 8.98 16.18
CA GLN A 78 2.77 10.45 16.24
C GLN A 78 3.71 11.15 15.25
N ASN A 79 4.56 10.41 14.53
CA ASN A 79 5.38 10.93 13.43
C ASN A 79 4.56 11.17 12.15
N MET A 80 3.24 11.35 12.25
CA MET A 80 2.45 11.98 11.19
C MET A 80 3.21 13.22 10.76
N LEU A 81 3.71 13.14 9.53
CA LEU A 81 4.85 13.93 9.09
C LEU A 81 4.52 15.40 9.33
N ASN A 82 5.46 16.18 9.87
CA ASN A 82 5.23 17.56 10.33
C ASN A 82 4.62 18.50 9.28
N PHE A 83 4.55 18.07 8.01
CA PHE A 83 3.92 18.76 6.90
C PHE A 83 2.43 18.45 6.72
N ILE A 84 1.85 17.46 7.41
CA ILE A 84 0.44 17.12 7.31
C ILE A 84 -0.33 17.88 8.40
N LYS A 85 -1.33 18.65 7.98
CA LYS A 85 -2.27 19.35 8.86
C LYS A 85 -3.64 18.69 8.79
N SER A 86 -4.29 18.57 9.94
CA SER A 86 -5.69 18.12 10.01
C SER A 86 -6.62 19.32 9.88
N GLU A 87 -7.54 19.27 8.92
CA GLU A 87 -8.63 20.22 8.75
C GLU A 87 -9.97 19.47 8.72
N GLY A 88 -10.64 19.42 9.87
CA GLY A 88 -11.82 18.57 10.05
C GLY A 88 -11.49 17.09 9.83
N ASP A 89 -12.24 16.44 8.94
CA ASP A 89 -12.06 15.02 8.59
C ASP A 89 -10.98 14.79 7.50
N TYR A 90 -10.23 15.83 7.14
CA TYR A 90 -9.23 15.79 6.06
C TYR A 90 -7.82 16.06 6.56
N LEU A 91 -6.86 15.44 5.87
CA LEU A 91 -5.43 15.65 5.98
C LEU A 91 -4.97 16.45 4.76
N ILE A 92 -4.30 17.57 5.02
CA ILE A 92 -3.77 18.47 3.99
C ILE A 92 -2.27 18.54 4.13
N SER A 93 -1.56 18.23 3.05
CA SER A 93 -0.11 18.29 3.01
C SER A 93 0.36 19.71 2.64
N GLU A 94 1.25 20.27 3.44
CA GLU A 94 2.02 21.46 3.09
C GLU A 94 3.01 21.09 1.97
N PRO A 95 3.03 21.82 0.84
CA PRO A 95 3.81 21.43 -0.34
C PRO A 95 5.31 21.24 -0.12
N ASP A 96 6.00 22.13 0.59
CA ASP A 96 7.46 22.05 0.74
C ASP A 96 7.89 20.87 1.62
N GLY A 97 7.13 20.61 2.67
CA GLY A 97 7.33 19.43 3.51
C GLY A 97 6.96 18.13 2.81
N CYS A 98 5.88 18.10 2.01
CA CYS A 98 5.53 16.94 1.20
C CYS A 98 6.58 16.66 0.11
N ALA A 99 7.08 17.72 -0.54
CA ALA A 99 8.18 17.63 -1.49
C ALA A 99 9.44 17.03 -0.88
N SER A 100 9.77 17.42 0.36
CA SER A 100 10.95 16.94 1.08
C SER A 100 10.84 15.49 1.58
N VAL A 101 9.64 14.90 1.60
CA VAL A 101 9.41 13.56 2.14
C VAL A 101 8.88 12.57 1.12
N ASN A 102 7.77 12.88 0.44
CA ASN A 102 7.17 11.96 -0.51
C ASN A 102 7.87 11.98 -1.88
N PHE A 103 8.48 13.11 -2.23
CA PHE A 103 9.16 13.33 -3.52
C PHE A 103 10.64 13.68 -3.30
N SER A 104 11.22 13.16 -2.21
CA SER A 104 12.56 13.49 -1.72
C SER A 104 13.69 13.16 -2.70
N ASP A 105 13.45 12.26 -3.64
CA ASP A 105 14.38 11.76 -4.64
C ASP A 105 14.26 12.47 -6.00
N LEU A 106 13.44 13.51 -6.10
CA LEU A 106 13.32 14.36 -7.29
C LEU A 106 14.08 15.69 -7.12
N PRO A 107 14.46 16.37 -8.22
CA PRO A 107 14.91 17.76 -8.16
C PRO A 107 13.86 18.64 -7.47
N HIS A 108 14.30 19.51 -6.56
CA HIS A 108 13.40 20.27 -5.67
C HIS A 108 12.27 21.02 -6.40
N ALA A 109 12.56 21.64 -7.55
CA ALA A 109 11.54 22.34 -8.33
C ALA A 109 10.42 21.40 -8.82
N GLN A 110 10.77 20.17 -9.19
CA GLN A 110 9.83 19.13 -9.63
C GLN A 110 9.09 18.50 -8.44
N SER A 111 9.79 18.27 -7.32
CA SER A 111 9.16 17.73 -6.11
C SER A 111 8.06 18.65 -5.57
N VAL A 112 8.29 19.97 -5.57
CA VAL A 112 7.28 20.97 -5.19
C VAL A 112 6.10 21.01 -6.19
N GLN A 113 6.34 20.78 -7.48
CA GLN A 113 5.25 20.70 -8.46
C GLN A 113 4.32 19.52 -8.16
N TYR A 114 4.87 18.31 -7.97
CA TYR A 114 4.05 17.16 -7.62
C TYR A 114 3.37 17.29 -6.25
N ALA A 115 4.08 17.85 -5.26
CA ALA A 115 3.50 18.10 -3.94
C ALA A 115 2.27 19.02 -3.99
N LYS A 116 2.23 20.00 -4.91
CA LYS A 116 1.06 20.87 -5.11
C LYS A 116 -0.12 20.19 -5.79
N GLU A 117 0.12 19.08 -6.49
CA GLU A 117 -0.94 18.31 -7.15
C GLU A 117 -1.64 17.32 -6.21
N MET A 118 -1.01 17.01 -5.07
CA MET A 118 -1.57 16.14 -4.03
C MET A 118 -2.93 16.66 -3.56
N LYS A 119 -3.91 15.75 -3.52
CA LYS A 119 -5.23 16.04 -3.00
C LYS A 119 -5.27 15.83 -1.50
N VAL A 120 -6.28 16.42 -0.87
CA VAL A 120 -6.59 16.16 0.53
C VAL A 120 -6.90 14.68 0.73
N HIS A 121 -6.47 14.11 1.85
CA HIS A 121 -6.69 12.71 2.20
C HIS A 121 -7.69 12.60 3.35
N SER A 122 -8.48 11.53 3.43
CA SER A 122 -9.38 11.33 4.57
C SER A 122 -8.58 11.00 5.83
N ALA A 123 -8.75 11.77 6.91
CA ALA A 123 -8.06 11.52 8.18
C ALA A 123 -8.55 10.22 8.84
N THR A 124 -9.85 9.94 8.74
CA THR A 124 -10.46 8.74 9.32
C THR A 124 -10.00 7.46 8.62
N SER A 125 -9.52 7.55 7.38
CA SER A 125 -8.96 6.42 6.64
C SER A 125 -7.74 5.82 7.35
N PHE A 126 -6.88 6.64 7.96
CA PHE A 126 -5.66 6.19 8.64
C PHE A 126 -5.93 5.54 10.00
N ALA A 127 -7.09 5.85 10.61
CA ALA A 127 -7.55 5.22 11.84
C ALA A 127 -8.29 3.90 11.60
N GLY A 128 -8.68 3.60 10.35
CA GLY A 128 -9.36 2.36 9.98
C GLY A 128 -8.50 1.14 10.31
N ARG A 129 -9.03 0.22 11.11
CA ARG A 129 -8.34 -1.00 11.52
C ARG A 129 -8.49 -2.08 10.46
N LEU A 130 -7.39 -2.76 10.16
CA LEU A 130 -7.40 -3.97 9.34
C LEU A 130 -8.18 -5.07 10.08
N GLN A 131 -9.13 -5.70 9.42
CA GLN A 131 -9.93 -6.79 9.98
C GLN A 131 -9.59 -8.14 9.34
N ASN A 132 -9.02 -8.14 8.13
CA ASN A 132 -8.71 -9.35 7.38
C ASN A 132 -7.33 -9.22 6.74
N ALA A 133 -6.59 -10.33 6.66
CA ALA A 133 -5.19 -10.34 6.27
C ALA A 133 -4.88 -11.51 5.34
N GLU A 134 -5.35 -11.46 4.09
CA GLU A 134 -5.06 -12.52 3.11
C GLU A 134 -3.59 -12.58 2.67
N TYR A 135 -2.73 -11.66 3.14
CA TYR A 135 -1.27 -11.84 3.03
C TYR A 135 -0.77 -13.09 3.78
N LEU A 136 -1.58 -13.67 4.67
CA LEU A 136 -1.29 -14.93 5.35
C LEU A 136 -1.48 -16.16 4.45
N GLU A 137 -2.36 -16.05 3.45
CA GLU A 137 -2.77 -17.17 2.58
C GLU A 137 -2.32 -16.98 1.12
N ILE A 138 -2.40 -15.77 0.59
CA ILE A 138 -1.99 -15.41 -0.78
C ILE A 138 -0.47 -15.18 -0.82
N PRO A 139 0.25 -15.63 -1.85
CA PRO A 139 1.66 -15.31 -2.05
C PRO A 139 1.93 -13.80 -2.14
N VAL A 140 3.05 -13.37 -1.54
CA VAL A 140 3.41 -11.95 -1.42
C VAL A 140 4.79 -11.67 -2.03
N THR A 141 4.89 -10.59 -2.80
CA THR A 141 6.15 -9.87 -3.04
C THR A 141 6.07 -8.48 -2.43
N TYR A 142 7.17 -8.02 -1.85
CA TYR A 142 7.34 -6.66 -1.36
C TYR A 142 8.48 -5.97 -2.10
N ILE A 143 8.21 -4.83 -2.73
CA ILE A 143 9.19 -3.94 -3.34
C ILE A 143 9.55 -2.86 -2.31
N ILE A 144 10.77 -2.92 -1.80
CA ILE A 144 11.33 -1.89 -0.93
C ILE A 144 11.80 -0.72 -1.78
N CYS A 145 11.29 0.47 -1.50
CA CYS A 145 11.86 1.72 -2.02
C CYS A 145 12.98 2.15 -1.07
N LYS A 146 14.23 2.00 -1.48
CA LYS A 146 15.38 2.06 -0.56
C LYS A 146 15.67 3.46 -0.01
N ASP A 147 15.26 4.51 -0.73
CA ASP A 147 15.51 5.91 -0.38
C ASP A 147 14.23 6.60 0.13
N ASP A 148 13.21 5.80 0.48
CA ASP A 148 11.92 6.31 0.95
C ASP A 148 12.03 6.98 2.32
N VAL A 149 11.63 8.25 2.38
CA VAL A 149 11.59 9.05 3.62
C VAL A 149 10.21 8.98 4.29
N SER A 150 9.15 8.75 3.52
CA SER A 150 7.78 8.68 4.03
C SER A 150 7.52 7.39 4.79
N ILE A 151 7.98 6.26 4.24
CA ILE A 151 7.91 4.94 4.85
C ILE A 151 9.35 4.40 4.87
N PRO A 152 10.14 4.71 5.91
CA PRO A 152 11.56 4.38 5.92
C PRO A 152 11.82 2.87 5.69
N PRO A 153 12.94 2.49 5.05
CA PRO A 153 13.25 1.09 4.77
C PRO A 153 13.21 0.17 5.99
N ALA A 154 13.52 0.70 7.18
CA ALA A 154 13.38 -0.05 8.43
C ALA A 154 11.94 -0.46 8.73
N LEU A 155 10.96 0.44 8.52
CA LEU A 155 9.54 0.16 8.67
C LEU A 155 9.04 -0.78 7.56
N GLN A 156 9.52 -0.62 6.33
CA GLN A 156 9.19 -1.56 5.24
C GLN A 156 9.68 -2.97 5.58
N ARG A 157 10.90 -3.11 6.12
CA ARG A 157 11.45 -4.40 6.56
C ARG A 157 10.68 -5.01 7.73
N SER A 158 10.20 -4.21 8.69
CA SER A 158 9.38 -4.75 9.78
C SER A 158 8.04 -5.29 9.29
N VAL A 159 7.46 -4.70 8.23
CA VAL A 159 6.25 -5.25 7.57
C VAL A 159 6.55 -6.61 6.95
N ILE A 160 7.66 -6.72 6.22
CA ILE A 160 8.11 -7.97 5.59
C ILE A 160 8.31 -9.06 6.65
N GLU A 161 9.02 -8.74 7.73
CA GLU A 161 9.29 -9.67 8.84
C GLU A 161 8.00 -10.11 9.54
N MET A 162 7.07 -9.17 9.78
CA MET A 162 5.75 -9.48 10.33
C MET A 162 4.98 -10.47 9.44
N ILE A 163 4.84 -10.18 8.14
CA ILE A 163 4.11 -11.04 7.21
C ILE A 163 4.77 -12.42 7.14
N SER A 164 6.11 -12.47 7.08
CA SER A 164 6.85 -13.72 7.00
C SER A 164 6.67 -14.57 8.27
N THR A 165 6.76 -13.94 9.45
CA THR A 165 6.59 -14.60 10.74
C THR A 165 5.17 -15.13 10.92
N GLN A 166 4.14 -14.32 10.63
CA GLN A 166 2.76 -14.72 10.83
C GLN A 166 2.28 -15.77 9.83
N SER A 167 2.72 -15.68 8.57
CA SER A 167 2.33 -16.64 7.52
C SER A 167 3.16 -17.93 7.55
N GLY A 168 4.31 -17.93 8.23
CA GLY A 168 5.27 -19.04 8.19
C GLY A 168 5.92 -19.23 6.81
N ARG A 169 5.88 -18.21 5.94
CA ARG A 169 6.38 -18.25 4.55
C ARG A 169 7.39 -17.15 4.30
N GLU A 170 8.31 -17.39 3.38
CA GLU A 170 9.20 -16.34 2.90
C GLU A 170 8.41 -15.31 2.08
N VAL A 171 8.65 -14.03 2.36
CA VAL A 171 8.14 -12.93 1.53
C VAL A 171 9.22 -12.55 0.53
N ARG A 172 8.94 -12.76 -0.77
CA ARG A 172 9.87 -12.35 -1.83
C ARG A 172 10.08 -10.85 -1.72
N THR A 173 11.34 -10.43 -1.58
CA THR A 173 11.69 -9.02 -1.40
C THR A 173 12.50 -8.54 -2.60
N LEU A 174 12.10 -7.42 -3.18
CA LEU A 174 12.78 -6.74 -4.27
C LEU A 174 13.16 -5.33 -3.81
N ILE A 175 14.17 -4.73 -4.44
CA ILE A 175 14.63 -3.37 -4.13
C ILE A 175 14.42 -2.49 -5.36
N CYS A 176 13.82 -1.32 -5.15
CA CYS A 176 13.73 -0.23 -6.11
C CYS A 176 14.61 0.93 -5.63
N ASN A 177 15.46 1.46 -6.51
CA ASN A 177 16.33 2.60 -6.26
C ASN A 177 15.56 3.92 -6.38
N SER A 178 14.59 4.11 -5.48
CA SER A 178 13.71 5.27 -5.44
C SER A 178 13.35 5.66 -4.00
N GLY A 179 12.85 6.88 -3.88
CA GLY A 179 12.03 7.37 -2.77
C GLY A 179 10.61 6.83 -2.84
N HIS A 180 9.66 7.58 -2.26
CA HIS A 180 8.32 7.06 -1.97
C HIS A 180 7.46 6.80 -3.21
N PHE A 181 7.63 7.57 -4.30
CA PHE A 181 6.82 7.45 -5.52
C PHE A 181 7.63 6.89 -6.69
N PRO A 182 7.96 5.59 -6.71
CA PRO A 182 8.75 4.97 -7.78
C PRO A 182 8.08 5.08 -9.16
N ASN A 183 6.75 5.16 -9.21
CA ASN A 183 5.98 5.38 -10.44
C ASN A 183 6.22 6.76 -11.07
N ILE A 184 6.86 7.69 -10.34
CA ILE A 184 7.21 9.02 -10.82
C ILE A 184 8.73 9.12 -11.00
N SER A 185 9.51 8.75 -9.98
CA SER A 185 10.97 8.95 -10.00
C SER A 185 11.74 7.85 -10.72
N ALA A 186 11.22 6.61 -10.73
CA ALA A 186 11.90 5.45 -11.31
C ALA A 186 10.93 4.50 -12.05
N PRO A 187 10.06 4.99 -12.96
CA PRO A 187 8.97 4.18 -13.52
C PRO A 187 9.46 2.96 -14.32
N ALA A 188 10.57 3.08 -15.05
CA ALA A 188 11.15 1.97 -15.81
C ALA A 188 11.74 0.89 -14.89
N GLU A 189 12.34 1.29 -13.78
CA GLU A 189 12.86 0.36 -12.79
C GLU A 189 11.71 -0.37 -12.09
N LEU A 190 10.70 0.36 -11.61
CA LEU A 190 9.50 -0.24 -11.03
C LEU A 190 8.88 -1.25 -11.99
N ALA A 191 8.68 -0.88 -13.26
CA ALA A 191 8.13 -1.77 -14.28
C ALA A 191 8.96 -3.05 -14.49
N SER A 192 10.28 -3.00 -14.32
CA SER A 192 11.15 -4.19 -14.45
C SER A 192 11.05 -5.17 -13.28
N LEU A 193 10.49 -4.73 -12.14
CA LEU A 193 10.31 -5.53 -10.92
C LEU A 193 8.95 -6.24 -10.85
N ILE A 194 8.03 -5.90 -11.77
CA ILE A 194 6.64 -6.35 -11.81
C ILE A 194 6.49 -7.42 -12.89
#